data_AF-A0A968BS69-F1
#
_entry.id   AF-A0A968BS69-F1
#
_cell.length_a   1.000
_cell.length_b   1.000
_cell.length_c   1.000
_cell.angle_alpha   90.00
_cell.angle_beta   90.00
_cell.angle_gamma   90.00
#
_symmetry.space_group_name_H-M   'P 1'
#
loop_
_entity.id
_entity.type
_entity.pdbx_description
1 polymer ?
#
loop_
_entity_poly.entity_id
_entity_poly.type
_entity_poly.pdbx_seq_one_letter_code
_entity_poly.pdbx_strand_id
1 'polypeptide(L)'
;MDEKRLAEVSAAHAEGLIGHPEPMQQIHMTDDERSRLASLFELAERLQQSMQPVQPSAAFVRSLGQELVASAKRQITVTKRLRRGALIGAAALGSLLSIASVVGAIVYVVTRLRARAQARAIHAPTG
;
A
#
# COMPACT_ATOMS: atom_id res chain seq x y z
N MET A 1 -12.27 17.26 -26.30
CA MET A 1 -11.57 16.48 -25.26
C MET A 1 -11.12 17.46 -24.20
N ASP A 2 -11.19 17.09 -22.93
CA ASP A 2 -10.73 17.94 -21.83
C ASP A 2 -9.20 18.10 -21.87
N GLU A 3 -8.70 19.28 -21.49
CA GLU A 3 -7.27 19.62 -21.53
C GLU A 3 -6.45 18.72 -20.59
N LYS A 4 -7.01 18.41 -19.42
CA LYS A 4 -6.39 17.49 -18.47
C LYS A 4 -6.22 16.08 -19.05
N ARG A 5 -7.23 15.60 -19.77
CA ARG A 5 -7.20 14.29 -20.44
C ARG A 5 -6.18 14.28 -21.59
N LEU A 6 -6.03 15.39 -22.30
CA LEU A 6 -5.00 15.54 -23.34
C LEU A 6 -3.59 15.46 -22.76
N ALA A 7 -3.34 16.17 -21.65
CA ALA A 7 -2.06 16.15 -20.98
C ALA A 7 -1.71 14.74 -20.45
N GLU A 8 -2.69 14.06 -19.84
CA GLU A 8 -2.52 12.70 -19.32
C GLU A 8 -2.16 11.69 -20.42
N VAL A 9 -2.92 11.71 -21.52
CA VAL A 9 -2.68 10.83 -22.67
C VAL A 9 -1.32 11.12 -23.33
N SER A 10 -0.96 12.40 -23.45
CA SER A 10 0.34 12.81 -24.03
C SER A 10 1.51 12.41 -23.13
N ALA A 11 1.37 12.57 -21.81
CA ALA A 11 2.38 12.16 -20.83
C ALA A 11 2.59 10.65 -20.84
N ALA A 12 1.51 9.86 -20.89
CA ALA A 12 1.59 8.42 -20.99
C ALA A 12 2.23 7.94 -22.30
N HIS A 13 1.97 8.62 -23.41
CA HIS A 13 2.65 8.33 -24.67
C HIS A 13 4.16 8.64 -24.59
N ALA A 14 4.54 9.78 -24.02
CA ALA A 14 5.95 10.14 -23.82
C ALA A 14 6.69 9.15 -22.92
N GLU A 15 6.07 8.67 -21.84
CA GLU A 15 6.62 7.59 -21.00
C GLU A 15 6.84 6.31 -21.81
N GLY A 16 5.90 5.96 -22.70
CA GLY A 16 6.04 4.86 -23.63
C GLY A 16 7.30 4.97 -24.51
N LEU A 17 7.60 6.18 -25.00
CA LEU A 17 8.78 6.44 -25.84
C LEU A 17 10.11 6.27 -25.09
N ILE A 18 10.12 6.43 -23.76
CA ILE A 18 11.31 6.30 -22.91
C ILE A 18 11.48 4.85 -22.38
N GLY A 19 10.54 3.95 -22.71
CA GLY A 19 10.60 2.53 -22.33
C GLY A 19 9.65 2.12 -21.20
N HIS A 20 8.67 2.96 -20.86
CA HIS A 20 7.63 2.68 -19.87
C HIS A 20 6.24 2.66 -20.53
N PRO A 21 5.84 1.56 -21.20
CA PRO A 21 4.57 1.51 -21.94
C PRO A 21 3.33 1.30 -21.04
N GLU A 22 3.52 0.96 -19.77
CA GLU A 22 2.44 0.65 -18.81
C GLU A 22 1.36 1.75 -18.69
N PRO A 23 1.71 3.05 -18.59
CA PRO A 23 0.71 4.11 -18.50
C PRO A 23 -0.18 4.15 -19.75
N MET A 24 0.40 3.92 -20.93
CA MET A 24 -0.35 3.93 -22.19
C MET A 24 -1.30 2.74 -22.31
N GLN A 25 -0.95 1.59 -21.74
CA GLN A 25 -1.82 0.39 -21.73
C GLN A 25 -3.04 0.56 -20.82
N GLN A 26 -2.92 1.37 -19.77
CA GLN A 26 -3.99 1.61 -18.80
C GLN A 26 -4.98 2.69 -19.26
N ILE A 27 -4.57 3.52 -20.24
CA ILE A 27 -5.42 4.56 -20.79
C ILE A 27 -6.38 3.97 -21.83
N HIS A 28 -7.67 4.03 -21.52
CA HIS A 28 -8.73 3.74 -22.47
C HIS A 28 -9.07 4.99 -23.28
N MET A 29 -8.60 5.02 -24.54
CA MET A 29 -8.93 6.02 -25.55
C MET A 29 -10.05 5.52 -26.47
N THR A 30 -10.94 6.43 -26.88
CA THR A 30 -11.88 6.15 -27.98
C THR A 30 -11.18 6.24 -29.34
N ASP A 31 -11.80 5.68 -30.39
CA ASP A 31 -11.26 5.75 -31.75
C ASP A 31 -11.15 7.20 -32.26
N ASP A 32 -12.11 8.05 -31.89
CA ASP A 32 -12.09 9.48 -32.21
C ASP A 32 -10.94 10.21 -31.50
N GLU A 33 -10.66 9.89 -30.23
CA GLU A 33 -9.54 10.45 -29.48
C GLU A 33 -8.21 10.00 -30.10
N ARG A 34 -8.09 8.72 -30.46
CA ARG A 34 -6.92 8.16 -31.13
C ARG A 34 -6.65 8.84 -32.48
N SER A 35 -7.69 9.03 -33.30
CA SER A 35 -7.57 9.70 -34.59
C SER A 35 -7.07 11.14 -34.46
N ARG A 36 -7.58 11.89 -33.47
CA ARG A 36 -7.16 13.29 -33.23
C ARG A 36 -5.71 13.43 -32.76
N LEU A 37 -5.20 12.45 -32.01
CA LEU A 37 -3.84 12.49 -31.45
C LEU A 37 -2.79 11.78 -32.31
N ALA A 38 -3.22 11.01 -33.32
CA ALA A 38 -2.33 10.21 -34.15
C ALA A 38 -1.18 11.04 -34.75
N SER A 39 -1.47 12.23 -35.29
CA SER A 39 -0.46 13.11 -35.88
C SER A 39 0.54 13.66 -34.85
N LEU A 40 0.09 13.92 -33.61
CA LEU A 40 0.96 14.38 -32.53
C LEU A 40 1.88 13.25 -32.04
N PHE A 41 1.35 12.03 -31.92
CA PHE A 41 2.15 10.86 -31.57
C PHE A 41 3.19 10.54 -32.63
N GLU A 42 2.80 10.56 -33.91
CA GLU A 42 3.74 10.36 -35.02
C GLU A 42 4.85 11.42 -35.04
N LEU A 43 4.52 12.68 -34.75
CA LEU A 43 5.51 13.75 -34.62
C LEU A 43 6.45 13.51 -33.43
N ALA A 44 5.93 13.12 -32.27
CA ALA A 44 6.72 12.84 -31.08
C ALA A 44 7.68 11.66 -31.31
N GLU A 45 7.21 10.58 -31.96
CA GLU A 45 8.03 9.44 -32.34
C GLU A 45 9.17 9.83 -33.30
N ARG A 46 8.87 10.61 -34.34
CA ARG A 46 9.90 11.11 -35.27
C ARG A 46 10.91 12.00 -34.57
N LEU A 47 10.45 12.86 -33.66
CA LEU A 47 11.32 13.72 -32.88
C LEU A 47 12.25 12.88 -31.99
N GLN A 48 11.70 11.91 -31.26
CA GLN A 48 12.46 10.97 -30.43
C GLN A 48 13.54 10.24 -31.25
N GLN A 49 13.19 9.75 -32.44
CA GLN A 49 14.14 9.06 -33.33
C GLN A 49 15.24 9.96 -33.88
N SER A 50 14.93 11.25 -34.06
CA SER A 50 15.89 12.25 -34.54
C SER A 50 16.83 12.77 -33.45
N MET A 51 16.43 12.67 -32.19
CA MET A 51 17.21 13.15 -31.06
C MET A 51 18.35 12.17 -30.76
N GLN A 52 19.56 12.70 -30.61
CA GLN A 52 20.67 11.90 -30.12
C GLN A 52 20.48 11.59 -28.63
N PRO A 53 20.63 10.32 -28.21
CA PRO A 53 20.61 9.97 -26.81
C PRO A 53 21.70 10.74 -26.05
N VAL A 54 21.29 11.46 -25.01
CA VAL A 54 22.23 12.16 -24.12
C VAL A 54 22.82 11.14 -23.17
N GLN A 55 24.13 10.86 -23.31
CA GLN A 55 24.82 10.01 -22.33
C GLN A 55 25.07 10.81 -21.04
N PRO A 56 24.65 10.30 -19.88
CA PRO A 56 24.93 10.94 -18.61
C PRO A 56 26.44 10.90 -18.32
N SER A 57 26.94 11.90 -17.59
CA SER A 57 28.34 11.92 -17.18
C SER A 57 28.63 10.78 -16.19
N ALA A 58 29.84 10.24 -16.21
CA ALA A 58 30.26 9.20 -15.27
C ALA A 58 30.15 9.65 -13.79
N ALA A 59 30.34 10.95 -13.54
CA ALA A 59 30.17 11.54 -12.22
C ALA A 59 28.70 11.46 -11.75
N PHE A 60 27.76 11.79 -12.63
CA PHE A 60 26.32 11.71 -12.35
C PHE A 60 25.87 10.28 -12.10
N VAL A 61 26.29 9.33 -12.94
CA VAL A 61 25.93 7.91 -12.75
C VAL A 61 26.40 7.40 -11.40
N ARG A 62 27.63 7.77 -10.99
CA ARG A 62 28.20 7.38 -9.70
C ARG A 62 27.45 8.02 -8.53
N SER A 63 27.16 9.32 -8.56
CA SER A 63 26.45 9.99 -7.47
C SER A 63 25.03 9.45 -7.33
N LEU A 64 24.32 9.30 -8.44
CA LEU A 64 22.96 8.74 -8.46
C LEU A 64 22.94 7.31 -7.91
N GLY A 65 23.91 6.47 -8.29
CA GLY A 65 24.05 5.12 -7.75
C GLY A 65 24.22 5.10 -6.22
N GLN A 66 25.05 6.01 -5.68
CA GLN A 66 25.23 6.13 -4.23
C GLN A 66 23.95 6.59 -3.52
N GLU A 67 23.25 7.56 -4.08
CA GLU A 67 21.98 8.08 -3.53
C GLU A 67 20.87 7.02 -3.55
N LEU A 68 20.75 6.26 -4.64
CA LEU A 68 19.78 5.16 -4.76
C LEU A 68 20.05 4.07 -3.72
N VAL A 69 21.31 3.66 -3.55
CA VAL A 69 21.69 2.66 -2.53
C VAL A 69 21.42 3.18 -1.12
N ALA A 70 21.75 4.44 -0.83
CA ALA A 70 21.48 5.05 0.47
C ALA A 70 19.97 5.10 0.76
N SER A 71 19.17 5.49 -0.23
CA SER A 71 17.71 5.56 -0.14
C SER A 71 17.08 4.19 0.09
N ALA A 72 17.52 3.16 -0.66
CA ALA A 72 17.06 1.80 -0.49
C ALA A 72 17.38 1.26 0.92
N LYS A 73 18.61 1.48 1.41
CA LYS A 73 19.01 1.10 2.78
C LYS A 73 18.14 1.78 3.84
N ARG A 74 17.83 3.07 3.66
CA ARG A 74 16.95 3.83 4.55
C ARG A 74 15.54 3.24 4.58
N GLN A 75 14.98 2.92 3.41
CA GLN A 75 13.63 2.35 3.30
C GLN A 75 13.54 0.95 3.95
N ILE A 76 14.55 0.09 3.75
CA ILE A 76 14.64 -1.21 4.43
C ILE A 76 14.72 -1.04 5.94
N THR A 77 15.47 -0.04 6.42
CA THR A 77 15.59 0.22 7.86
C THR A 77 14.28 0.69 8.47
N VAL A 78 13.55 1.58 7.80
CA VAL A 78 12.24 2.06 8.24
C VAL A 78 11.23 0.93 8.29
N THR A 79 11.13 0.12 7.23
CA THR A 79 10.20 -1.01 7.17
C THR A 79 10.51 -2.07 8.23
N LYS A 80 11.79 -2.37 8.50
CA LYS A 80 12.19 -3.26 9.60
C LYS A 80 11.77 -2.72 10.96
N ARG A 81 11.91 -1.42 11.21
CA ARG A 81 11.49 -0.79 12.48
C ARG A 81 9.98 -0.87 12.66
N LEU A 82 9.21 -0.59 11.61
CA LEU A 82 7.74 -0.69 11.64
C LEU A 82 7.28 -2.13 11.90
N ARG A 83 7.86 -3.12 11.21
CA ARG A 83 7.53 -4.55 11.45
C ARG A 83 7.82 -4.97 12.88
N ARG A 84 8.95 -4.55 13.47
CA ARG A 84 9.27 -4.82 14.87
C ARG A 84 8.26 -4.18 15.83
N GLY A 85 7.90 -2.92 15.60
CA GLY A 85 6.88 -2.23 16.41
C GLY A 85 5.52 -2.92 16.33
N ALA A 86 5.10 -3.32 15.13
CA ALA A 86 3.85 -4.06 14.92
C ALA A 86 3.85 -5.42 15.64
N LEU A 87 4.96 -6.17 15.58
CA LEU A 87 5.10 -7.46 16.27
C LEU A 87 5.00 -7.33 17.80
N ILE A 88 5.66 -6.31 18.36
CA ILE A 88 5.59 -6.01 19.80
C ILE A 88 4.15 -5.61 20.19
N GLY A 89 3.51 -4.75 19.40
CA GLY A 89 2.13 -4.33 19.63
C GLY A 89 1.13 -5.48 19.55
N ALA A 90 1.27 -6.36 18.56
CA ALA A 90 0.42 -7.54 18.41
C ALA A 90 0.57 -8.52 19.58
N ALA A 91 1.79 -8.77 20.05
CA ALA A 91 2.04 -9.64 21.19
C ALA A 91 1.42 -9.08 22.49
N ALA A 92 1.51 -7.77 22.71
CA ALA A 92 0.92 -7.12 23.89
C ALA A 92 -0.62 -7.17 23.88
N LEU A 93 -1.26 -6.98 22.72
CA LEU A 93 -2.72 -7.09 22.61
C LEU A 93 -3.20 -8.53 22.79
N GLY A 94 -2.49 -9.51 22.21
CA GLY A 94 -2.81 -10.92 22.35
C GLY A 94 -2.69 -11.42 23.80
N SER A 95 -1.67 -10.98 24.54
CA SER A 95 -1.50 -11.37 25.95
C SER A 95 -2.56 -10.75 26.85
N LEU A 96 -2.90 -9.47 26.67
CA LEU A 96 -3.94 -8.80 27.44
C LEU A 96 -5.32 -9.42 27.20
N LEU A 97 -5.65 -9.76 25.95
CA LEU A 97 -6.91 -10.46 25.63
C LEU A 97 -6.97 -11.86 26.25
N SER A 98 -5.87 -12.61 26.26
CA SER A 98 -5.81 -13.93 26.87
C SER A 98 -6.01 -13.86 28.39
N ILE A 99 -5.34 -12.93 29.07
CA ILE A 99 -5.49 -12.73 30.52
C ILE A 99 -6.91 -12.29 30.85
N ALA A 100 -7.44 -11.30 30.12
CA ALA A 100 -8.81 -10.81 30.34
C ALA A 100 -9.86 -11.91 30.10
N SER A 101 -9.66 -12.78 29.11
CA SER A 101 -10.54 -13.91 28.83
C SER A 101 -10.56 -14.92 29.98
N VAL A 102 -9.39 -15.30 30.51
CA VAL A 102 -9.29 -16.22 31.65
C VAL A 102 -9.97 -15.63 32.89
N VAL A 103 -9.68 -14.37 33.22
CA VAL A 103 -10.29 -13.69 34.37
C VAL A 103 -11.81 -13.59 34.20
N GLY A 104 -12.28 -13.20 33.02
CA GLY A 104 -13.71 -13.13 32.71
C GLY A 104 -14.41 -14.49 32.85
N ALA A 105 -13.78 -15.57 32.36
CA ALA A 105 -14.32 -16.92 32.47
C ALA A 105 -14.45 -17.38 33.94
N ILE A 106 -13.44 -17.11 34.76
CA ILE A 106 -13.47 -17.43 36.20
C ILE A 106 -14.61 -16.67 36.90
N VAL A 107 -14.72 -15.36 36.66
CA VAL A 107 -15.77 -14.52 37.25
C VAL A 107 -17.16 -15.00 36.82
N TYR A 108 -17.33 -15.35 35.55
CA TYR A 108 -18.60 -15.88 35.04
C TYR A 108 -19.00 -17.19 35.73
N VAL A 109 -18.06 -18.13 35.88
CA VAL A 109 -18.33 -19.41 36.55
C VAL A 109 -18.70 -19.19 38.02
N VAL A 110 -17.94 -18.36 38.74
CA VAL A 110 -18.19 -18.09 40.17
C VAL A 110 -19.55 -17.42 40.38
N THR A 111 -19.87 -16.39 39.59
CA THR A 111 -21.16 -15.69 39.68
C THR A 111 -22.32 -16.62 39.35
N ARG A 112 -22.20 -17.46 38.31
CA ARG A 112 -23.21 -18.46 37.94
C ARG A 112 -23.42 -19.52 39.01
N LEU A 113 -22.36 -20.00 39.66
CA LEU A 113 -22.45 -20.96 40.76
C LEU A 113 -23.13 -20.34 41.99
N ARG A 114 -22.78 -19.09 42.33
CA ARG A 114 -23.41 -18.36 43.44
C ARG A 114 -24.90 -18.10 43.19
N ALA A 115 -25.27 -17.65 41.99
CA ALA A 115 -26.67 -17.44 41.62
C ALA A 115 -27.50 -18.74 41.72
N ARG A 116 -26.92 -19.87 41.31
CA ARG A 116 -27.56 -21.19 41.45
C ARG A 116 -27.69 -21.64 42.91
N ALA A 117 -26.68 -21.38 43.73
CA ALA A 117 -26.73 -21.68 45.17
C ALA A 117 -27.81 -20.84 45.88
N GLN A 118 -27.93 -19.55 45.53
CA GLN A 118 -28.97 -18.66 46.05
C GLN A 118 -30.37 -19.09 45.59
N ALA A 119 -30.54 -19.44 44.31
CA ALA A 119 -31.82 -19.97 43.82
C ALA A 119 -32.23 -21.28 44.50
N ARG A 120 -31.27 -22.13 44.88
CA ARG A 120 -31.53 -23.35 45.67
C ARG A 120 -31.84 -23.06 47.13
N ALA A 121 -31.20 -22.07 47.74
CA ALA A 121 -31.49 -21.65 49.12
C ALA A 121 -32.89 -21.02 49.26
N ILE A 122 -33.38 -20.34 48.22
CA ILE A 122 -34.74 -19.76 48.18
C ILE A 122 -35.82 -20.86 47.98
N HIS A 123 -35.46 -22.01 47.40
CA HIS A 123 -36.35 -23.16 47.20
C HIS A 123 -36.19 -24.27 48.26
N ALA A 124 -35.47 -24.02 49.35
CA ALA A 124 -35.50 -24.91 50.50
C ALA A 124 -36.86 -24.70 51.22
N PRO A 125 -37.78 -25.68 51.23
CA PRO A 125 -38.98 -25.57 52.04
C PRO A 125 -38.53 -25.57 53.51
N THR A 126 -38.84 -24.49 54.22
CA THR A 126 -38.89 -24.48 55.67
C THR A 126 -39.96 -25.49 56.08
N GLY A 127 -39.50 -26.68 56.50
CA GLY A 127 -40.30 -27.61 57.28
C GLY A 127 -40.54 -27.08 58.68
#